data_AF-A0A356WW33-F1
#
_entry.id   AF-A0A356WW33-F1
#
_cell.length_a   1.000
_cell.length_b   1.000
_cell.length_c   1.000
_cell.angle_alpha   90.00
_cell.angle_beta   90.00
_cell.angle_gamma   90.00
#
_symmetry.space_group_name_H-M   'P 1'
#
loop_
_entity.id
_entity.type
_entity.pdbx_description
1 polymer ?
#
loop_
_entity_poly.entity_id
_entity_poly.type
_entity_poly.pdbx_seq_one_letter_code
_entity_poly.pdbx_strand_id
1 'polypeptide(L)'
;DGLVWSKVTSDYPVIAIYGKLPSASGEFAILTAVNDAGTLKFALTKDFTTFTVKSALPSDNTLPTVDFSAVSLENPTVFSAKYIILSGGKDKNNIVNNKLWIIQELNGDITHLSEVSSISLQLSRLFLYDNKVYLMTYETGKNKLYYSENYGLNWISGGTNQTLPDNFTGRMHASVITDTNNFIWILGGESGAQVPIVDVWRGRLNKLAE
;
A
#
# COMPACT_ATOMS: atom_id res chain seq x y z
N ASP A 1 -17.15 -5.27 -22.67
CA ASP A 1 -16.38 -4.68 -23.79
C ASP A 1 -15.73 -3.35 -23.43
N GLY A 2 -15.95 -2.80 -22.23
CA GLY A 2 -15.42 -1.47 -21.87
C GLY A 2 -16.08 -0.33 -22.66
N LEU A 3 -17.16 -0.60 -23.41
CA LEU A 3 -17.88 0.38 -24.21
C LEU A 3 -18.94 1.12 -23.38
N VAL A 4 -19.46 0.49 -22.32
CA VAL A 4 -20.44 1.09 -21.42
C VAL A 4 -19.82 1.30 -20.04
N TRP A 5 -19.67 2.57 -19.68
CA TRP A 5 -19.29 3.00 -18.33
C TRP A 5 -20.46 3.76 -17.71
N SER A 6 -20.90 3.34 -16.53
CA SER A 6 -21.91 4.04 -15.76
C SER A 6 -21.30 4.57 -14.47
N LYS A 7 -21.57 5.84 -14.15
CA LYS A 7 -21.19 6.40 -12.86
C LYS A 7 -21.96 5.70 -11.74
N VAL A 8 -21.24 5.14 -10.78
CA VAL A 8 -21.82 4.65 -9.52
C VAL A 8 -22.05 5.84 -8.59
N THR A 9 -23.26 5.97 -8.06
CA THR A 9 -23.61 7.01 -7.10
C THR A 9 -23.64 6.45 -5.69
N SER A 10 -23.10 7.20 -4.74
CA SER A 10 -23.08 6.91 -3.31
C SER A 10 -23.39 8.19 -2.55
N ASP A 11 -24.05 8.07 -1.40
CA ASP A 11 -24.28 9.18 -0.47
C ASP A 11 -22.99 9.69 0.17
N TYR A 12 -21.92 8.89 0.09
CA TYR A 12 -20.62 9.18 0.68
C TYR A 12 -19.55 9.37 -0.41
N PRO A 13 -19.08 10.62 -0.65
CA PRO A 13 -17.92 10.85 -1.50
C PRO A 13 -16.71 10.08 -1.00
N VAL A 14 -16.16 9.22 -1.85
CA VAL A 14 -14.95 8.45 -1.56
C VAL A 14 -13.73 9.35 -1.71
N ILE A 15 -12.92 9.44 -0.66
CA ILE A 15 -11.70 10.26 -0.61
C ILE A 15 -10.46 9.42 -0.87
N ALA A 16 -10.42 8.19 -0.34
CA ALA A 16 -9.32 7.27 -0.54
C ALA A 16 -9.80 5.82 -0.53
N ILE A 17 -9.12 4.96 -1.29
CA ILE A 17 -9.31 3.50 -1.29
C ILE A 17 -8.03 2.88 -0.75
N TYR A 18 -8.10 2.24 0.42
CA TYR A 18 -6.92 1.67 1.08
C TYR A 18 -6.65 0.22 0.66
N GLY A 19 -7.67 -0.49 0.18
CA GLY A 19 -7.54 -1.83 -0.37
C GLY A 19 -8.57 -2.80 0.20
N LYS A 20 -8.43 -4.07 -0.19
CA LYS A 20 -9.25 -5.15 0.34
C LYS A 20 -8.88 -5.37 1.80
N LEU A 21 -9.85 -5.23 2.69
CA LEU A 21 -9.66 -5.53 4.10
C LEU A 21 -9.57 -7.06 4.27
N PRO A 22 -8.48 -7.59 4.81
CA PRO A 22 -8.40 -9.01 5.12
C PRO A 22 -9.31 -9.35 6.31
N SER A 23 -10.07 -10.45 6.22
CA SER A 23 -11.14 -10.77 7.18
C SER A 23 -11.05 -12.18 7.76
N ALA A 24 -11.25 -12.25 9.08
CA ALA A 24 -11.68 -13.39 9.89
C ALA A 24 -12.65 -14.36 9.20
N SER A 25 -13.79 -13.79 8.82
CA SER A 25 -14.96 -14.52 8.35
C SER A 25 -14.89 -14.90 6.87
N GLY A 26 -13.84 -14.46 6.17
CA GLY A 26 -13.75 -14.56 4.70
C GLY A 26 -14.68 -13.60 3.96
N GLU A 27 -15.47 -12.79 4.68
CA GLU A 27 -16.31 -11.78 4.03
C GLU A 27 -15.44 -10.70 3.40
N PHE A 28 -15.63 -10.51 2.09
CA PHE A 28 -14.97 -9.45 1.34
C PHE A 28 -15.47 -8.08 1.75
N ALA A 29 -14.54 -7.16 2.02
CA ALA A 29 -14.82 -5.74 2.13
C ALA A 29 -13.62 -4.93 1.60
N ILE A 30 -13.88 -3.75 1.08
CA ILE A 30 -12.89 -2.73 0.73
C ILE A 30 -12.89 -1.68 1.83
N LEU A 31 -11.72 -1.38 2.38
CA LEU A 31 -11.55 -0.26 3.29
C LEU A 31 -11.35 1.03 2.51
N THR A 32 -12.12 2.06 2.90
CA THR A 32 -12.10 3.38 2.27
C THR A 32 -12.06 4.47 3.34
N ALA A 33 -11.63 5.67 2.94
CA ALA A 33 -12.00 6.91 3.61
C ALA A 33 -13.12 7.58 2.82
N VAL A 34 -14.16 8.02 3.50
CA VAL A 34 -15.29 8.74 2.92
C VAL A 34 -15.53 10.06 3.64
N ASN A 35 -16.13 11.02 2.94
CA ASN A 35 -16.64 12.24 3.54
C ASN A 35 -18.09 12.02 3.98
N ASP A 36 -18.32 12.05 5.29
CA ASP A 36 -19.65 12.00 5.89
C ASP A 36 -19.98 13.37 6.50
N ALA A 37 -20.78 14.16 5.77
CA ALA A 37 -21.22 15.50 6.15
C ALA A 37 -20.08 16.44 6.61
N GLY A 38 -18.93 16.40 5.93
CA GLY A 38 -17.74 17.21 6.23
C GLY A 38 -16.72 16.54 7.14
N THR A 39 -17.04 15.39 7.72
CA THR A 39 -16.12 14.60 8.56
C THR A 39 -15.58 13.41 7.79
N LEU A 40 -14.26 13.27 7.73
CA LEU A 40 -13.65 12.08 7.13
C LEU A 40 -13.75 10.89 8.08
N LYS A 41 -14.30 9.78 7.58
CA LYS A 41 -14.47 8.54 8.33
C LYS A 41 -13.94 7.35 7.56
N PHE A 42 -13.53 6.31 8.27
CA PHE A 42 -13.37 5.00 7.67
C PHE A 42 -14.75 4.46 7.26
N ALA A 43 -14.78 3.72 6.16
CA ALA A 43 -15.97 2.98 5.76
C ALA A 43 -15.60 1.70 5.01
N LEU A 44 -16.47 0.69 5.15
CA LEU A 44 -16.36 -0.56 4.41
C LEU A 44 -17.41 -0.60 3.30
N THR A 45 -17.02 -1.09 2.14
CA THR A 45 -17.94 -1.31 1.02
C THR A 45 -17.59 -2.60 0.26
N LYS A 46 -18.58 -3.18 -0.41
CA LYS A 46 -18.40 -4.30 -1.34
C LYS A 46 -18.54 -3.88 -2.81
N ASP A 47 -19.16 -2.72 -3.06
CA ASP A 47 -19.66 -2.33 -4.39
C ASP A 47 -19.60 -0.82 -4.70
N PHE A 48 -19.13 0.00 -3.76
CA PHE A 48 -19.11 1.48 -3.84
C PHE A 48 -20.50 2.14 -3.97
N THR A 49 -21.58 1.41 -3.74
CA THR A 49 -22.96 1.95 -3.60
C THR A 49 -23.39 1.97 -2.14
N THR A 50 -23.07 0.92 -1.39
CA THR A 50 -23.41 0.76 0.02
C THR A 50 -22.16 0.85 0.87
N PHE A 51 -22.25 1.61 1.95
CA PHE A 51 -21.14 1.82 2.88
C PHE A 51 -21.58 1.55 4.31
N THR A 52 -20.80 0.73 5.01
CA THR A 52 -20.85 0.64 6.47
C THR A 52 -19.85 1.64 7.01
N VAL A 53 -20.34 2.82 7.42
CA VAL A 53 -19.52 3.87 8.04
C VAL A 53 -19.01 3.39 9.40
N LYS A 54 -17.73 3.67 9.68
CA LYS A 54 -17.02 3.28 10.90
C LYS A 54 -16.56 4.54 11.66
N SER A 55 -15.48 4.41 12.41
CA SER A 55 -14.85 5.49 13.16
C SER A 55 -14.36 6.64 12.27
N ALA A 56 -14.25 7.83 12.85
CA ALA A 56 -13.58 8.96 12.21
C ALA A 56 -12.10 8.63 11.92
N LEU A 57 -11.54 9.26 10.89
CA LEU A 57 -10.09 9.20 10.66
C LEU A 57 -9.33 9.78 11.88
N PRO A 58 -8.05 9.41 12.07
CA PRO A 58 -7.24 9.91 13.18
C PRO A 58 -7.27 11.44 13.29
N SER A 59 -7.48 11.95 14.50
CA SER A 59 -7.67 13.39 14.76
C SER A 59 -6.42 14.23 14.50
N ASP A 60 -5.23 13.61 14.50
CA ASP A 60 -3.98 14.27 14.16
C ASP A 60 -3.87 14.62 12.66
N ASN A 61 -4.85 14.18 11.85
CA ASN A 61 -4.94 14.40 10.41
C ASN A 61 -3.71 13.93 9.64
N THR A 62 -2.96 12.93 10.12
CA THR A 62 -1.75 12.47 9.44
C THR A 62 -1.93 11.22 8.57
N LEU A 63 -3.12 10.60 8.59
CA LEU A 63 -3.43 9.46 7.71
C LEU A 63 -3.43 9.92 6.24
N PRO A 64 -2.72 9.24 5.34
CA PRO A 64 -2.64 9.66 3.95
C PRO A 64 -3.97 9.43 3.23
N THR A 65 -4.35 10.36 2.37
CA THR A 65 -5.55 10.29 1.52
C THR A 65 -5.21 10.17 0.04
N VAL A 66 -3.99 10.53 -0.36
CA VAL A 66 -3.49 10.45 -1.74
C VAL A 66 -2.01 10.08 -1.74
N ASP A 67 -1.51 9.65 -2.91
CA ASP A 67 -0.09 9.36 -3.19
C ASP A 67 0.60 8.35 -2.26
N PHE A 68 -0.16 7.58 -1.47
CA PHE A 68 0.36 6.51 -0.63
C PHE A 68 0.51 5.20 -1.40
N SER A 69 1.35 4.31 -0.89
CA SER A 69 1.30 2.90 -1.26
C SER A 69 0.53 2.11 -0.22
N ALA A 70 -0.17 1.06 -0.67
CA ALA A 70 -0.92 0.17 0.21
C ALA A 70 -0.67 -1.30 -0.14
N VAL A 71 -0.73 -2.16 0.87
CA VAL A 71 -0.77 -3.62 0.70
C VAL A 71 -1.68 -4.26 1.73
N SER A 72 -2.47 -5.24 1.30
CA SER A 72 -3.28 -6.08 2.19
C SER A 72 -2.50 -7.35 2.51
N LEU A 73 -2.30 -7.64 3.80
CA LEU A 73 -1.54 -8.77 4.30
C LEU A 73 -2.41 -9.67 5.17
N GLU A 74 -2.34 -10.98 4.91
CA GLU A 74 -2.77 -12.04 5.82
C GLU A 74 -1.55 -12.91 6.12
N ASN A 75 -1.14 -13.00 7.38
CA ASN A 75 -0.03 -13.88 7.74
C ASN A 75 -0.54 -15.33 7.86
N PRO A 76 -0.01 -16.27 7.06
CA PRO A 76 -0.46 -17.67 7.11
C PRO A 76 -0.09 -18.39 8.41
N THR A 77 0.88 -17.85 9.17
CA THR A 77 1.36 -18.43 10.45
C THR A 77 0.78 -17.75 11.68
N VAL A 78 0.25 -16.53 11.53
CA VAL A 78 -0.34 -15.73 12.61
C VAL A 78 -1.73 -15.29 12.17
N PHE A 79 -2.76 -16.10 12.45
CA PHE A 79 -4.11 -15.89 11.91
C PHE A 79 -4.77 -14.56 12.31
N SER A 80 -4.32 -13.93 13.40
CA SER A 80 -4.76 -12.60 13.83
C SER A 80 -4.08 -11.46 13.07
N ALA A 81 -2.95 -11.70 12.41
CA ALA A 81 -2.24 -10.69 11.63
C ALA A 81 -2.90 -10.54 10.25
N LYS A 82 -3.93 -9.69 10.24
CA LYS A 82 -4.70 -9.28 9.07
C LYS A 82 -4.66 -7.76 8.98
N TYR A 83 -3.83 -7.24 8.10
CA TYR A 83 -3.53 -5.81 8.04
C TYR A 83 -3.74 -5.23 6.64
N ILE A 84 -4.14 -3.97 6.59
CA ILE A 84 -3.78 -3.08 5.49
C ILE A 84 -2.61 -2.24 5.97
N ILE A 85 -1.53 -2.23 5.21
CA ILE A 85 -0.32 -1.45 5.52
C ILE A 85 -0.20 -0.34 4.50
N LEU A 86 -0.06 0.90 4.98
CA LEU A 86 0.16 2.09 4.15
C LEU A 86 1.56 2.63 4.37
N SER A 87 2.19 3.14 3.31
CA SER A 87 3.46 3.88 3.39
C SER A 87 3.39 5.20 2.64
N GLY A 88 3.92 6.25 3.28
CA GLY A 88 4.06 7.58 2.71
C GLY A 88 2.72 8.21 2.32
N GLY A 89 2.76 9.04 1.28
CA GLY A 89 1.61 9.76 0.75
C GLY A 89 1.42 11.12 1.39
N LYS A 90 0.25 11.70 1.18
CA LYS A 90 -0.12 13.02 1.70
C LYS A 90 -1.44 12.96 2.41
N ASP A 91 -1.54 13.69 3.51
CA ASP A 91 -2.77 13.79 4.28
C ASP A 91 -3.85 14.62 3.56
N LYS A 92 -5.00 14.82 4.22
CA LYS A 92 -6.12 15.61 3.69
C LYS A 92 -5.79 17.08 3.43
N ASN A 93 -4.71 17.59 4.03
CA ASN A 93 -4.22 18.95 3.87
C ASN A 93 -3.07 19.02 2.85
N ASN A 94 -2.83 17.94 2.10
CA ASN A 94 -1.76 17.80 1.13
C ASN A 94 -0.34 17.86 1.75
N ILE A 95 -0.22 17.56 3.05
CA ILE A 95 1.06 17.51 3.77
C ILE A 95 1.65 16.11 3.64
N VAL A 96 2.90 16.03 3.16
CA VAL A 96 3.66 14.78 3.10
C VAL A 96 3.91 14.27 4.50
N ASN A 97 3.68 12.98 4.73
CA ASN A 97 4.05 12.33 5.99
C ASN A 97 4.93 11.10 5.72
N ASN A 98 5.90 10.86 6.61
CA ASN A 98 6.80 9.70 6.53
C ASN A 98 6.37 8.58 7.49
N LYS A 99 5.06 8.47 7.77
CA LYS A 99 4.53 7.45 8.68
C LYS A 99 4.21 6.17 7.92
N LEU A 100 4.46 5.04 8.59
CA LEU A 100 3.83 3.78 8.26
C LEU A 100 2.50 3.71 9.00
N TRP A 101 1.46 3.17 8.37
CA TRP A 101 0.20 2.86 9.02
C TRP A 101 -0.10 1.37 8.91
N ILE A 102 -0.44 0.74 10.02
CA ILE A 102 -0.95 -0.63 10.08
C ILE A 102 -2.39 -0.53 10.53
N ILE A 103 -3.32 -0.93 9.66
CA ILE A 103 -4.76 -0.81 9.87
C ILE A 103 -5.36 -2.21 9.92
N GLN A 104 -6.27 -2.45 10.87
CA GLN A 104 -6.97 -3.72 11.02
C GLN A 104 -8.43 -3.48 11.44
N GLU A 105 -9.30 -4.45 11.17
CA GLU A 105 -10.61 -4.51 11.83
C GLU A 105 -10.50 -5.34 13.11
N LEU A 106 -10.96 -4.78 14.23
CA LEU A 106 -11.00 -5.45 15.52
C LEU A 106 -12.37 -5.20 16.15
N ASN A 107 -13.07 -6.27 16.51
CA ASN A 107 -14.41 -6.22 17.12
C ASN A 107 -15.43 -5.40 16.31
N GLY A 108 -15.31 -5.40 14.98
CA GLY A 108 -16.20 -4.65 14.09
C GLY A 108 -15.85 -3.17 13.94
N ASP A 109 -14.76 -2.68 14.51
CA ASP A 109 -14.25 -1.32 14.33
C ASP A 109 -12.89 -1.29 13.62
N ILE A 110 -12.59 -0.18 12.96
CA ILE A 110 -11.28 0.02 12.34
C ILE A 110 -10.33 0.62 13.36
N THR A 111 -9.26 -0.14 13.65
CA THR A 111 -8.17 0.26 14.53
C THR A 111 -6.90 0.42 13.72
N HIS A 112 -5.97 1.23 14.22
CA HIS A 112 -4.73 1.51 13.51
C HIS A 112 -3.58 1.73 14.50
N LEU A 113 -2.38 1.47 14.00
CA LEU A 113 -1.10 1.86 14.58
C LEU A 113 -0.36 2.71 13.54
N SER A 114 0.33 3.77 13.98
CA SER A 114 1.19 4.56 13.10
C SER A 114 2.54 4.80 13.74
N GLU A 115 3.61 4.69 12.96
CA GLU A 115 4.97 4.92 13.43
C GLU A 115 5.75 5.76 12.40
N VAL A 116 6.63 6.65 12.85
CA VAL A 116 7.51 7.39 11.95
C VAL A 116 8.61 6.44 11.45
N SER A 117 8.74 6.32 10.14
CA SER A 117 9.72 5.40 9.57
C SER A 117 11.15 5.94 9.64
N SER A 118 12.11 5.03 9.81
CA SER A 118 13.55 5.31 9.77
C SER A 118 14.09 5.54 8.36
N ILE A 119 13.32 5.20 7.32
CA ILE A 119 13.64 5.45 5.91
C ILE A 119 12.58 6.35 5.27
N SER A 120 12.89 6.93 4.11
CA SER A 120 11.89 7.68 3.34
C SER A 120 10.87 6.73 2.71
N LEU A 121 9.60 6.91 3.06
CA LEU A 121 8.47 6.18 2.51
C LEU A 121 7.81 6.92 1.33
N GLN A 122 8.20 8.16 1.05
CA GLN A 122 7.54 8.92 0.00
C GLN A 122 7.84 8.35 -1.39
N LEU A 123 6.79 8.23 -2.20
CA LEU A 123 6.82 7.64 -3.54
C LEU A 123 7.31 6.18 -3.56
N SER A 124 7.31 5.53 -2.39
CA SER A 124 7.63 4.12 -2.26
C SER A 124 6.49 3.25 -2.78
N ARG A 125 6.81 1.98 -3.07
CA ARG A 125 5.83 0.96 -3.42
C ARG A 125 5.97 -0.25 -2.53
N LEU A 126 4.92 -0.52 -1.75
CA LEU A 126 4.73 -1.73 -0.98
C LEU A 126 4.31 -2.88 -1.88
N PHE A 127 4.82 -4.07 -1.59
CA PHE A 127 4.37 -5.33 -2.17
C PHE A 127 4.66 -6.48 -1.22
N LEU A 128 3.93 -7.59 -1.37
CA LEU A 128 4.23 -8.82 -0.61
C LEU A 128 5.14 -9.72 -1.45
N TYR A 129 6.15 -10.30 -0.81
CA TYR A 129 6.99 -11.31 -1.43
C TYR A 129 7.48 -12.28 -0.35
N ASP A 130 7.36 -13.59 -0.59
CA ASP A 130 7.71 -14.64 0.38
C ASP A 130 7.16 -14.38 1.81
N ASN A 131 5.88 -14.00 1.91
CA ASN A 131 5.18 -13.68 3.16
C ASN A 131 5.76 -12.52 3.97
N LYS A 132 6.69 -11.74 3.41
CA LYS A 132 7.21 -10.50 4.01
C LYS A 132 6.66 -9.28 3.28
N VAL A 133 6.64 -8.16 3.98
CA VAL A 133 6.35 -6.86 3.40
C VAL A 133 7.64 -6.32 2.82
N TYR A 134 7.63 -6.03 1.53
CA TYR A 134 8.71 -5.35 0.83
C TYR A 134 8.31 -3.93 0.47
N LEU A 135 9.33 -3.09 0.32
CA LEU A 135 9.21 -1.71 -0.08
C LEU A 135 10.26 -1.42 -1.15
N MET A 136 9.81 -0.97 -2.32
CA MET A 136 10.67 -0.42 -3.36
C MET A 136 10.63 1.10 -3.27
N THR A 137 11.78 1.76 -3.16
CA THR A 137 11.89 3.22 -3.12
C THR A 137 12.93 3.71 -4.13
N TYR A 138 12.86 4.98 -4.51
CA TYR A 138 13.80 5.61 -5.43
C TYR A 138 14.82 6.44 -4.64
N GLU A 139 16.10 6.06 -4.73
CA GLU A 139 17.21 6.69 -4.02
C GLU A 139 18.41 6.89 -4.97
N THR A 140 18.88 8.14 -5.08
CA THR A 140 20.11 8.47 -5.80
C THR A 140 20.16 7.90 -7.23
N GLY A 141 19.07 8.03 -7.99
CA GLY A 141 19.03 7.59 -9.38
C GLY A 141 18.60 6.15 -9.61
N LYS A 142 18.53 5.31 -8.57
CA LYS A 142 18.19 3.89 -8.67
C LYS A 142 17.08 3.52 -7.69
N ASN A 143 16.45 2.37 -7.92
CA ASN A 143 15.56 1.80 -6.91
C ASN A 143 16.34 0.96 -5.90
N LYS A 144 15.97 1.11 -4.62
CA LYS A 144 16.37 0.21 -3.55
C LYS A 144 15.19 -0.61 -3.07
N LEU A 145 15.49 -1.82 -2.63
CA LEU A 145 14.52 -2.71 -2.00
C LEU A 145 14.82 -2.79 -0.51
N TYR A 146 13.77 -2.67 0.29
CA TYR A 146 13.76 -2.94 1.71
C TYR A 146 12.74 -4.04 1.98
N TYR A 147 12.94 -4.79 3.05
CA TYR A 147 11.94 -5.70 3.57
C TYR A 147 11.76 -5.51 5.07
N SER A 148 10.64 -5.99 5.57
CA SER A 148 10.32 -5.95 6.99
C SER A 148 9.87 -7.30 7.49
N GLU A 149 10.38 -7.66 8.67
CA GLU A 149 9.98 -8.87 9.41
C GLU A 149 8.87 -8.58 10.43
N ASN A 150 8.54 -7.30 10.63
CA ASN A 150 7.53 -6.83 11.56
C ASN A 150 6.58 -5.82 10.88
N TYR A 151 6.11 -6.19 9.69
CA TYR A 151 5.02 -5.52 8.99
C TYR A 151 5.27 -4.04 8.62
N GLY A 152 6.53 -3.66 8.43
CA GLY A 152 6.96 -2.33 8.03
C GLY A 152 7.42 -1.43 9.18
N LEU A 153 7.30 -1.88 10.44
CA LEU A 153 7.72 -1.08 11.60
C LEU A 153 9.25 -0.89 11.63
N ASN A 154 10.00 -1.89 11.20
CA ASN A 154 11.44 -1.81 10.95
C ASN A 154 11.76 -2.25 9.52
N TRP A 155 12.67 -1.55 8.87
CA TRP A 155 13.11 -1.83 7.50
C TRP A 155 14.55 -2.32 7.48
N ILE A 156 14.77 -3.41 6.76
CA ILE A 156 16.08 -3.98 6.50
C ILE A 156 16.38 -3.73 5.01
N SER A 157 17.52 -3.09 4.73
CA SER A 157 17.95 -2.90 3.34
C SER A 157 18.26 -4.25 2.70
N GLY A 158 17.75 -4.47 1.50
CA GLY A 158 18.16 -5.62 0.69
C GLY A 158 19.66 -5.57 0.43
N GLY A 159 20.37 -6.64 0.78
CA GLY A 159 21.78 -6.81 0.43
C GLY A 159 21.95 -7.05 -1.07
N THR A 160 23.19 -7.31 -1.53
CA THR A 160 23.52 -7.57 -2.95
C THR A 160 22.64 -8.64 -3.60
N ASN A 161 22.25 -9.66 -2.83
CA ASN A 161 21.40 -10.77 -3.29
C ASN A 161 19.92 -10.41 -3.47
N GLN A 162 19.50 -9.22 -3.03
CA GLN A 162 18.14 -8.70 -3.16
C GLN A 162 18.12 -7.32 -3.86
N THR A 163 19.01 -7.15 -4.85
CA THR A 163 19.06 -5.95 -5.68
C THR A 163 18.37 -6.16 -7.02
N LEU A 164 17.93 -5.07 -7.63
CA LEU A 164 17.46 -5.06 -9.01
C LEU A 164 18.65 -5.11 -9.97
N PRO A 165 18.49 -5.66 -11.19
CA PRO A 165 19.57 -5.72 -12.18
C PRO A 165 20.20 -4.36 -12.48
N ASP A 166 21.47 -4.31 -12.84
CA ASP A 166 22.18 -3.04 -13.10
C ASP A 166 21.59 -2.20 -14.23
N ASN A 167 20.99 -2.86 -15.21
CA ASN A 167 20.28 -2.23 -16.34
C ASN A 167 18.83 -1.84 -16.01
N PHE A 168 18.37 -2.06 -14.78
CA PHE A 168 17.07 -1.59 -14.32
C PHE A 168 17.08 -0.07 -14.19
N THR A 169 16.28 0.61 -15.00
CA THR A 169 16.13 2.08 -14.93
C THR A 169 15.36 2.46 -13.67
N GLY A 170 15.98 3.31 -12.84
CA GLY A 170 15.38 3.82 -11.61
C GLY A 170 14.09 4.60 -11.88
N ARG A 171 13.07 4.35 -11.06
CA ARG A 171 11.69 4.79 -11.27
C ARG A 171 10.91 5.03 -9.98
N MET A 172 9.91 5.90 -10.06
CA MET A 172 8.88 6.17 -9.07
C MET A 172 7.51 5.81 -9.68
N HIS A 173 6.45 5.78 -8.86
CA HIS A 173 5.07 5.53 -9.31
C HIS A 173 4.86 4.21 -10.09
N ALA A 174 5.81 3.28 -10.03
CA ALA A 174 5.70 2.00 -10.71
C ALA A 174 4.68 1.10 -9.99
N SER A 175 3.97 0.30 -10.78
CA SER A 175 3.14 -0.77 -10.23
C SER A 175 4.02 -1.98 -9.96
N VAL A 176 3.89 -2.55 -8.76
CA VAL A 176 4.59 -3.78 -8.37
C VAL A 176 3.57 -4.78 -7.87
N ILE A 177 3.61 -6.00 -8.43
CA ILE A 177 2.77 -7.13 -8.02
C ILE A 177 3.60 -8.40 -7.93
N THR A 178 3.22 -9.31 -7.04
CA THR A 178 3.79 -10.65 -6.96
C THR A 178 2.75 -11.64 -7.42
N ASP A 179 3.11 -12.51 -8.37
CA ASP A 179 2.19 -13.52 -8.89
C ASP A 179 2.17 -14.79 -8.02
N THR A 180 1.28 -15.72 -8.35
CA THR A 180 1.13 -17.00 -7.63
C THR A 180 2.33 -17.94 -7.78
N ASN A 181 3.17 -17.71 -8.78
CA ASN A 181 4.45 -18.39 -8.96
C ASN A 181 5.58 -17.63 -8.25
N ASN A 182 5.27 -16.66 -7.39
CA ASN A 182 6.24 -15.88 -6.64
C ASN A 182 7.24 -15.12 -7.54
N PHE A 183 6.84 -14.70 -8.75
CA PHE A 183 7.58 -13.70 -9.50
C PHE A 183 7.11 -12.30 -9.12
N ILE A 184 8.07 -11.39 -8.94
CA ILE A 184 7.82 -9.96 -8.84
C ILE A 184 7.73 -9.40 -10.25
N TRP A 185 6.68 -8.65 -10.52
CA TRP A 185 6.46 -7.89 -11.74
C TRP A 185 6.51 -6.40 -11.41
N ILE A 186 7.33 -5.64 -12.13
CA ILE A 186 7.43 -4.18 -12.01
C ILE A 186 7.03 -3.60 -13.36
N LEU A 187 5.99 -2.77 -13.38
CA LEU A 187 5.37 -2.25 -14.59
C LEU A 187 5.43 -0.72 -14.60
N GLY A 188 5.96 -0.19 -15.70
CA GLY A 188 5.97 1.23 -16.01
C GLY A 188 6.55 2.10 -14.89
N GLY A 189 5.87 3.19 -14.58
CA GLY A 189 6.32 4.23 -13.65
C GLY A 189 6.97 5.39 -14.39
N GLU A 190 7.69 6.22 -13.65
CA GLU A 190 8.33 7.43 -14.16
C GLU A 190 9.78 7.50 -13.65
N SER A 191 10.71 7.96 -14.48
CA SER A 191 12.07 8.22 -14.04
C SER A 191 12.15 9.37 -13.03
N GLY A 192 13.32 9.58 -12.42
CA GLY A 192 13.56 10.75 -11.56
C GLY A 192 13.36 12.11 -12.26
N ALA A 193 13.43 12.14 -13.59
CA ALA A 193 13.12 13.31 -14.42
C ALA A 193 11.63 13.37 -14.84
N GLN A 194 10.76 12.55 -14.23
CA GLN A 194 9.32 12.45 -14.52
C GLN A 194 9.00 12.04 -15.96
N VAL A 195 9.94 11.37 -16.64
CA VAL A 195 9.70 10.79 -17.96
C VAL A 195 9.03 9.42 -17.79
N PRO A 196 7.89 9.15 -18.44
CA PRO A 196 7.23 7.84 -18.38
C PRO A 196 8.15 6.70 -18.84
N ILE A 197 8.10 5.61 -18.11
CA ILE A 197 8.77 4.35 -18.44
C ILE A 197 7.70 3.35 -18.87
N VAL A 198 7.94 2.64 -19.96
CA VAL A 198 6.95 1.73 -20.59
C VAL A 198 7.37 0.26 -20.59
N ASP A 199 8.52 -0.04 -19.99
CA ASP A 199 9.01 -1.42 -19.87
C ASP A 199 8.30 -2.20 -18.75
N VAL A 200 8.51 -3.51 -18.79
CA VAL A 200 8.03 -4.45 -17.77
C VAL A 200 9.19 -5.35 -17.37
N TRP A 201 9.40 -5.46 -16.06
CA TRP A 201 10.42 -6.33 -15.47
C TRP A 201 9.76 -7.47 -14.73
N ARG A 202 10.30 -8.68 -14.87
CA ARG A 202 9.91 -9.87 -14.11
C ARG A 202 11.14 -10.52 -13.49
N GLY A 203 11.07 -10.85 -12.21
CA GLY A 203 12.18 -11.50 -11.52
C GLY A 203 11.77 -12.17 -10.22
N ARG A 204 12.77 -12.72 -9.53
CA ARG A 204 12.67 -13.23 -8.15
C ARG A 204 13.89 -12.74 -7.39
N LEU A 205 13.72 -12.47 -6.11
CA LEU A 205 14.84 -12.19 -5.22
C LEU A 205 15.44 -13.51 -4.73
N ASN A 206 16.77 -13.56 -4.61
CA ASN A 206 17.45 -14.77 -4.14
C ASN A 206 17.13 -15.00 -2.67
N LYS A 207 16.74 -16.24 -2.36
CA LYS A 207 16.42 -16.69 -0.99
C LYS A 207 17.65 -17.08 -0.18
N LEU A 208 18.80 -17.26 -0.84
CA LEU A 208 20.09 -17.56 -0.24
C LEU A 208 20.81 -16.25 0.08
N ALA A 209 20.28 -15.52 1.06
CA ALA A 209 21.07 -14.55 1.80
C ALA A 209 21.25 -15.17 3.19
N GLU A 210 22.50 -15.48 3.54
CA GLU A 210 22.88 -15.80 4.92
C GLU A 210 22.49 -14.67 5.88
#